data_AF-A0A923PT02-F1
#
_entry.id   AF-A0A923PT02-F1
#
_cell.length_a   1.000
_cell.length_b   1.000
_cell.length_c   1.000
_cell.angle_alpha   90.00
_cell.angle_beta   90.00
_cell.angle_gamma   90.00
#
_symmetry.space_group_name_H-M   'P 1'
#
loop_
_entity.id
_entity.type
_entity.pdbx_description
1 polymer ?
#
loop_
_entity_poly.entity_id
_entity_poly.type
_entity_poly.pdbx_seq_one_letter_code
_entity_poly.pdbx_strand_id
1 'polypeptide(L)'
;MAEFPGYRLVFSDSAETFFISLTRRRQRKLLDRAHEWAADPFLAPDFRDVDADGRELAHVRVDGFIFIYWVDHAVKRVMVTDVDDAE
;
A
#
# COMPACT_ATOMS: atom_id res chain seq x y z
N MET A 1 -9.04 18.92 8.14
CA MET A 1 -8.51 17.72 7.48
C MET A 1 -7.31 17.32 8.33
N ALA A 2 -7.46 16.28 9.17
CA ALA A 2 -6.49 16.00 10.23
C ALA A 2 -5.21 15.41 9.64
N GLU A 3 -4.07 16.04 9.89
CA GLU A 3 -2.77 15.40 9.73
C GLU A 3 -2.66 14.30 10.79
N PHE A 4 -2.83 13.05 10.39
CA PHE A 4 -2.44 11.92 11.23
C PHE A 4 -0.90 11.89 11.24
N PRO A 5 -0.22 11.86 12.41
CA PRO A 5 1.22 11.67 12.48
C PRO A 5 1.58 10.19 12.25
N GLY A 6 0.91 9.58 11.26
CA GLY A 6 1.04 8.20 10.83
C GLY A 6 2.12 8.04 9.76
N TYR A 7 2.18 6.86 9.18
CA TYR A 7 3.14 6.58 8.14
C TYR A 7 2.83 7.37 6.87
N ARG A 8 3.86 7.92 6.23
CA ARG A 8 3.74 8.46 4.89
C ARG A 8 3.64 7.31 3.90
N LEU A 9 2.51 7.25 3.20
CA LEU A 9 2.30 6.36 2.08
C LEU A 9 3.03 6.88 0.83
N VAL A 10 3.79 6.01 0.17
CA VAL A 10 4.50 6.28 -1.09
C VAL A 10 4.22 5.12 -2.05
N PHE A 11 3.98 5.43 -3.31
CA PHE A 11 3.78 4.44 -4.37
C PHE A 11 5.02 4.36 -5.26
N SER A 12 5.34 3.17 -5.72
CA SER A 12 6.30 2.94 -6.81
C SER A 12 5.71 3.34 -8.17
N ASP A 13 6.57 3.45 -9.17
CA ASP A 13 6.15 3.71 -10.56
C ASP A 13 5.16 2.66 -11.09
N SER A 14 5.32 1.38 -10.71
CA SER A 14 4.39 0.30 -11.10
C SER A 14 3.02 0.49 -10.45
N ALA A 15 2.97 0.75 -9.14
CA ALA A 15 1.74 1.00 -8.42
C ALA A 15 1.03 2.28 -8.90
N GLU A 16 1.79 3.32 -9.23
CA GLU A 16 1.26 4.55 -9.84
C GLU A 16 0.66 4.27 -11.23
N THR A 17 1.32 3.45 -12.04
CA THR A 17 0.83 3.06 -13.37
C THR A 17 -0.51 2.30 -13.26
N PHE A 18 -0.63 1.37 -12.31
CA PHE A 18 -1.90 0.71 -12.03
C PHE A 18 -2.96 1.73 -11.59
N PHE A 19 -2.63 2.60 -10.64
CA PHE A 19 -3.55 3.61 -10.12
C PHE A 19 -4.12 4.52 -11.22
N ILE A 20 -3.29 5.02 -12.14
CA ILE A 20 -3.76 5.92 -13.22
C ILE A 20 -4.66 5.19 -14.23
N SER A 21 -4.53 3.85 -14.36
CA SER A 21 -5.37 3.03 -15.24
C SER A 21 -6.80 2.87 -14.73
N LEU A 22 -7.03 3.07 -13.42
CA LEU A 22 -8.33 2.92 -12.80
C LEU A 22 -9.29 4.07 -13.14
N THR A 23 -10.59 3.77 -13.11
CA THR A 23 -11.62 4.83 -13.14
C THR A 23 -11.49 5.76 -11.93
N ARG A 24 -11.93 7.02 -12.04
CA ARG A 24 -11.89 8.00 -10.93
C ARG A 24 -12.50 7.50 -9.63
N ARG A 25 -13.59 6.71 -9.72
CA ARG A 25 -14.23 6.10 -8.54
C ARG A 25 -13.33 5.06 -7.88
N ARG A 26 -12.69 4.21 -8.67
CA ARG A 26 -11.76 3.17 -8.17
C ARG A 26 -10.45 3.79 -7.65
N GLN A 27 -9.95 4.84 -8.30
CA GLN A 27 -8.82 5.65 -7.79
C GLN A 27 -9.10 6.17 -6.38
N ARG A 28 -10.25 6.83 -6.18
CA ARG A 28 -10.62 7.33 -4.85
C ARG A 28 -10.71 6.20 -3.82
N LYS A 29 -11.40 5.11 -4.17
CA LYS A 29 -11.50 3.93 -3.29
C LYS A 29 -10.11 3.38 -2.90
N LEU A 30 -9.21 3.23 -3.87
CA LEU A 30 -7.85 2.75 -3.61
C LEU A 30 -7.12 3.68 -2.64
N LEU A 31 -7.14 5.00 -2.87
CA LEU A 31 -6.47 5.96 -1.99
C LEU A 31 -7.06 5.96 -0.58
N ASP A 32 -8.39 5.95 -0.46
CA ASP A 32 -9.07 5.92 0.85
C ASP A 32 -8.63 4.68 1.65
N ARG A 33 -8.59 3.51 1.01
CA ARG A 33 -8.15 2.25 1.65
C ARG A 33 -6.67 2.21 1.96
N ALA A 34 -5.84 2.70 1.06
CA ALA A 34 -4.40 2.74 1.29
C ALA A 34 -4.06 3.68 2.46
N HIS A 35 -4.78 4.81 2.61
CA HIS A 35 -4.61 5.70 3.76
C HIS A 35 -5.12 5.10 5.07
N GLU A 36 -6.29 4.47 5.07
CA GLU A 36 -6.82 3.79 6.26
C GLU A 36 -5.87 2.69 6.75
N TRP A 37 -5.38 1.85 5.84
CA TRP A 37 -4.47 0.78 6.19
C TRP A 37 -3.08 1.29 6.60
N ALA A 38 -2.54 2.32 5.94
CA ALA A 38 -1.25 2.92 6.31
C ALA A 38 -1.24 3.60 7.69
N ALA A 39 -2.41 3.82 8.30
CA ALA A 39 -2.50 4.30 9.68
C ALA A 39 -1.95 3.27 10.69
N ASP A 40 -2.03 1.97 10.38
CA ASP A 40 -1.47 0.88 11.18
C ASP A 40 -0.91 -0.25 10.28
N PRO A 41 0.29 -0.08 9.71
CA PRO A 41 0.82 -0.99 8.68
C PRO A 41 1.36 -2.31 9.24
N PHE A 42 1.33 -2.49 10.56
CA PHE A 42 1.75 -3.73 11.24
C PHE A 42 0.60 -4.69 11.54
N LEU A 43 -0.64 -4.32 11.19
CA LEU A 43 -1.74 -5.27 11.18
C LEU A 43 -1.34 -6.50 10.36
N ALA A 44 -1.62 -7.70 10.88
CA ALA A 44 -1.12 -8.95 10.35
C ALA A 44 -1.39 -9.07 8.84
N PRO A 45 -0.35 -9.10 7.99
CA PRO A 45 -0.53 -9.22 6.55
C PRO A 45 -0.99 -10.63 6.20
N ASP A 46 -1.68 -10.77 5.08
CA ASP A 46 -2.18 -12.06 4.59
C ASP A 46 -1.01 -12.98 4.21
N PHE A 47 0.05 -12.40 3.67
CA PHE A 47 1.25 -13.10 3.23
C PHE A 47 2.48 -12.21 3.32
N ARG A 48 3.66 -12.83 3.43
CA ARG A 48 4.97 -12.17 3.44
C ARG A 48 5.93 -12.89 2.51
N ASP A 49 6.73 -12.12 1.79
CA ASP A 49 7.81 -12.62 0.93
C ASP A 49 9.06 -11.73 1.07
N VAL A 50 10.11 -12.06 0.34
CA VAL A 50 11.36 -11.29 0.30
C VAL A 50 11.64 -10.86 -1.13
N ASP A 51 11.86 -9.56 -1.34
CA ASP A 51 12.24 -9.04 -2.65
C ASP A 51 13.70 -9.39 -3.03
N ALA A 52 14.09 -9.06 -4.26
CA ALA A 52 15.45 -9.29 -4.74
C ALA A 52 16.53 -8.51 -3.97
N ASP A 53 16.15 -7.43 -3.27
CA ASP A 53 17.03 -6.62 -2.42
C ASP A 53 17.10 -7.14 -0.97
N GLY A 54 16.38 -8.22 -0.65
CA GLY A 54 16.32 -8.80 0.70
C GLY A 54 15.34 -8.10 1.65
N ARG A 55 14.45 -7.23 1.16
CA ARG A 55 13.41 -6.57 1.97
C ARG A 55 12.22 -7.50 2.17
N GLU A 56 11.68 -7.53 3.38
CA GLU A 56 10.42 -8.21 3.66
C GLU A 56 9.25 -7.43 3.06
N LEU A 57 8.60 -8.01 2.06
CA LEU A 57 7.37 -7.54 1.48
C LEU A 57 6.19 -8.17 2.19
N ALA A 58 5.20 -7.36 2.51
CA ALA A 58 3.92 -7.79 3.03
C ALA A 58 2.84 -7.59 1.97
N HIS A 59 1.88 -8.52 1.95
CA HIS A 59 0.73 -8.48 1.07
C HIS A 59 -0.52 -8.31 1.93
N VAL A 60 -1.35 -7.33 1.61
CA VAL A 60 -2.63 -7.12 2.28
C VAL A 60 -3.74 -6.95 1.26
N ARG A 61 -4.81 -7.74 1.43
CA ARG A 61 -6.02 -7.63 0.64
C ARG A 61 -7.00 -6.70 1.32
N VAL A 62 -7.31 -5.57 0.68
CA VAL A 62 -8.26 -4.58 1.20
C VAL A 62 -9.24 -4.20 0.10
N ASP A 63 -10.52 -4.54 0.32
CA ASP A 63 -11.64 -3.97 -0.45
C ASP A 63 -11.54 -4.15 -1.97
N GLY A 64 -11.04 -5.31 -2.42
CA GLY A 64 -10.87 -5.64 -3.84
C GLY A 64 -9.52 -5.24 -4.43
N PHE A 65 -8.57 -4.81 -3.61
CA PHE A 65 -7.18 -4.57 -4.03
C PHE A 65 -6.23 -5.44 -3.20
N ILE A 66 -5.12 -5.83 -3.81
CA ILE A 66 -3.97 -6.41 -3.11
C ILE A 66 -2.87 -5.37 -3.13
N PHE A 67 -2.43 -4.92 -1.96
CA PHE A 67 -1.29 -4.04 -1.81
C PHE A 67 -0.06 -4.86 -1.46
N ILE A 68 1.01 -4.71 -2.23
CA ILE A 68 2.33 -5.26 -1.92
C ILE A 68 3.18 -4.11 -1.40
N TYR A 69 3.74 -4.24 -0.20
CA TYR A 69 4.41 -3.13 0.46
C TYR A 69 5.52 -3.56 1.40
N TRP A 70 6.38 -2.62 1.76
CA TRP A 70 7.26 -2.73 2.91
C TRP A 70 7.21 -1.46 3.76
N VAL A 71 7.65 -1.57 5.01
CA VAL A 71 7.56 -0.51 6.01
C VAL A 71 8.95 -0.09 6.46
N ASP A 72 9.27 1.19 6.29
CA ASP A 72 10.40 1.82 6.97
C ASP A 72 9.92 2.47 8.26
N HIS A 73 10.12 1.80 9.39
CA HIS A 73 9.75 2.37 10.68
C HIS A 73 10.61 3.57 11.07
N ALA A 74 11.89 3.60 10.68
CA ALA A 74 12.82 4.64 11.09
C ALA A 74 12.43 6.02 10.53
N VAL A 75 11.89 6.06 9.30
CA VAL A 75 11.40 7.30 8.67
C VAL A 75 9.87 7.38 8.59
N LYS A 76 9.15 6.50 9.28
CA LYS A 76 7.68 6.38 9.23
C LYS A 76 7.14 6.39 7.80
N ARG A 77 7.63 5.48 6.96
CA ARG A 77 7.20 5.34 5.56
C ARG A 77 6.62 3.96 5.28
N VAL A 78 5.53 3.94 4.53
CA VAL A 78 4.98 2.74 3.91
C VAL A 78 5.23 2.89 2.41
N MET A 79 5.98 1.97 1.83
CA MET A 79 6.27 1.95 0.40
C MET A 79 5.44 0.84 -0.25
N VAL A 80 4.45 1.24 -1.05
CA VAL A 80 3.69 0.31 -1.89
C VAL A 80 4.50 0.06 -3.14
N THR A 81 4.97 -1.17 -3.30
CA THR A 81 5.76 -1.61 -4.45
C THR A 81 4.90 -2.07 -5.60
N ASP A 82 3.70 -2.57 -5.32
CA ASP A 82 2.73 -2.92 -6.36
C ASP A 82 1.29 -2.90 -5.84
N VAL A 83 0.34 -2.80 -6.76
CA VAL A 83 -1.10 -2.95 -6.47
C VAL A 83 -1.77 -3.76 -7.56
N ASP A 84 -2.47 -4.81 -7.15
CA ASP A 84 -3.27 -5.65 -8.03
C ASP A 84 -4.77 -5.55 -7.74
N ASP A 85 -5.58 -5.87 -8.76
CA ASP A 85 -7.01 -6.12 -8.60
C ASP A 85 -7.21 -7.49 -7.94
N ALA A 86 -8.10 -7.55 -6.94
CA ALA A 86 -8.44 -8.77 -6.22
C ALA A 86 -9.80 -9.36 -6.65
N GLU A 87 -10.38 -8.83 -7.72
CA GLU A 87 -11.61 -9.30 -8.39
C GLU A 87 -11.31 -10.15 -9.63
#